data_AF-A0A919WUB4-F1
#
_entry.id   AF-A0A919WUB4-F1
#
_cell.length_a   1.000
_cell.length_b   1.000
_cell.length_c   1.000
_cell.angle_alpha   90.00
_cell.angle_beta   90.00
_cell.angle_gamma   90.00
#
_symmetry.space_group_name_H-M   'P 1'
#
loop_
_entity.id
_entity.type
_entity.pdbx_description
1 polymer ?
#
loop_
_entity_poly.entity_id
_entity_poly.type
_entity_poly.pdbx_seq_one_letter_code
_entity_poly.pdbx_strand_id
1 'polypeptide(L)'
;MIPYDAKQPQECKICGFELSHNKQGRFTSHLKKEHDLKLEEYLIKYYYEPKDLKCSYELCEGTVGLYRGKPKKYCSSSCGSKGEPLVCIVCNSKFDTCTRPHRLTKTCSDTCASKLRSIKTTAWHKSMTKEEKETHFDRIIVKTAKTRRKNRTPSWNSGKTGIYSKETIAKIRAATLKQMENQSFQKTNIEKIIERYLQKNNVNYQYSFILEKRQYDFLLKDHNLIIECDGDYWHANPKFYPNPQDWQIERIKIDQEKNEIAKNNGYQIFRFWEDDILNNFEYVKSVIDDLLATT
;
A
#
# COMPACT_ATOMS: atom_id res chain seq x y z
N MET A 1 22.13 29.59 41.66
CA MET A 1 23.50 29.15 41.35
C MET A 1 24.49 30.24 41.73
N ILE A 2 25.51 29.95 42.53
CA ILE A 2 26.62 30.87 42.79
C ILE A 2 27.77 30.52 41.83
N PRO A 3 28.13 31.38 40.86
CA PRO A 3 29.21 31.08 39.93
C PRO A 3 30.55 31.03 40.64
N TYR A 4 31.43 30.11 40.22
CA TYR A 4 32.80 30.06 40.68
C TYR A 4 33.49 31.41 40.43
N ASP A 5 34.15 31.91 41.47
CA ASP A 5 34.96 33.11 41.44
C ASP A 5 36.28 32.85 42.18
N ALA A 6 37.38 32.93 41.44
CA ALA A 6 38.73 32.71 41.99
C ALA A 6 39.13 33.73 43.05
N LYS A 7 38.37 34.83 43.24
CA LYS A 7 38.57 35.80 44.32
C LYS A 7 38.00 35.37 45.67
N GLN A 8 37.10 34.38 45.67
CA GLN A 8 36.44 33.89 46.88
C GLN A 8 37.26 32.78 47.54
N PRO A 9 37.09 32.56 48.86
CA PRO A 9 37.65 31.40 49.54
C PRO A 9 37.23 30.08 48.88
N GLN A 10 38.16 29.13 48.82
CA GLN A 10 37.98 27.82 48.20
C GLN A 10 38.30 26.74 49.22
N GLU A 11 37.46 25.71 49.27
CA GLU A 11 37.63 24.53 50.10
C GLU A 11 37.57 23.30 49.19
N CYS A 12 38.57 22.43 49.30
CA CYS A 12 38.61 21.19 48.56
C CYS A 12 37.65 20.18 49.20
N LYS A 13 36.57 19.82 48.49
CA LYS A 13 35.57 18.87 48.98
C LYS A 13 36.05 17.41 49.05
N ILE A 14 37.28 17.14 48.61
CA ILE A 14 37.90 15.79 48.65
C ILE A 14 38.73 15.62 49.94
N CYS A 15 39.54 16.61 50.31
CA CYS A 15 40.50 16.49 51.41
C CYS A 15 40.39 17.62 52.46
N GLY A 16 39.48 18.57 52.30
CA GLY A 16 39.27 19.70 53.22
C GLY A 16 40.30 20.83 53.12
N PHE A 17 41.18 20.83 52.12
CA PHE A 17 42.18 21.90 51.96
C PHE A 17 41.53 23.25 51.66
N GLU A 18 41.85 24.26 52.49
CA GLU A 18 41.27 25.61 52.39
C GLU A 18 42.27 26.64 51.87
N LEU A 19 41.77 27.58 51.05
CA LEU A 19 42.50 28.74 50.56
C LEU A 19 41.61 29.98 50.59
N SER A 20 42.18 31.14 50.95
CA SER A 20 41.46 32.41 50.94
C SER A 20 41.08 32.91 49.53
N HIS A 21 41.82 32.50 48.49
CA HIS A 21 41.49 32.75 47.08
C HIS A 21 42.31 31.85 46.14
N ASN A 22 41.88 31.72 44.88
CA ASN A 22 42.61 31.01 43.81
C ASN A 22 43.16 31.94 42.71
N LYS A 23 43.43 33.22 43.01
CA LYS A 23 43.94 34.19 42.01
C LYS A 23 45.25 33.75 41.35
N GLN A 24 46.15 33.10 42.10
CA GLN A 24 47.44 32.62 41.60
C GLN A 24 47.43 31.13 41.20
N GLY A 25 46.26 30.49 41.05
CA GLY A 25 46.17 29.09 40.63
C GLY A 25 46.67 28.07 41.68
N ARG A 26 46.81 28.48 42.95
CA ARG A 26 47.27 27.59 44.04
C ARG A 26 46.29 26.44 44.29
N PHE A 27 44.99 26.71 44.28
CA PHE A 27 43.96 25.68 44.42
C PHE A 27 43.97 24.73 43.21
N THR A 28 44.13 25.28 42.00
CA THR A 28 44.28 24.48 40.77
C THR A 28 45.50 23.55 40.84
N SER A 29 46.61 24.03 41.37
CA SER A 29 47.84 23.25 41.54
C SER A 29 47.66 22.14 42.58
N HIS A 30 46.96 22.42 43.68
CA HIS A 30 46.59 21.43 44.68
C HIS A 30 45.74 20.31 44.07
N LEU A 31 44.66 20.64 43.35
CA LEU A 31 43.79 19.64 42.68
C LEU A 31 44.59 18.73 41.73
N LYS A 32 45.53 19.31 40.97
CA LYS A 32 46.35 18.56 40.03
C LYS A 32 47.37 17.64 40.72
N LYS A 33 48.00 18.09 41.81
CA LYS A 33 49.06 17.33 42.49
C LYS A 33 48.51 16.26 43.42
N GLU A 34 47.50 16.59 44.21
CA GLU A 34 46.99 15.73 45.29
C GLU A 34 45.85 14.81 44.81
N HIS A 35 45.16 15.19 43.74
CA HIS A 35 43.96 14.48 43.26
C HIS A 35 43.99 14.14 41.77
N ASP A 36 45.05 14.53 41.04
CA ASP A 36 45.17 14.38 39.58
C ASP A 36 43.94 14.89 38.80
N LEU A 37 43.30 15.96 39.32
CA LEU A 37 42.11 16.56 38.71
C LEU A 37 42.41 17.93 38.13
N LYS A 38 41.84 18.21 36.95
CA LYS A 38 41.78 19.60 36.45
C LYS A 38 40.71 20.36 37.21
N LEU A 39 40.89 21.68 37.34
CA LEU A 39 39.92 22.57 37.98
C LEU A 39 38.52 22.44 37.34
N GLU A 40 38.44 22.35 36.00
CA GLU A 40 37.15 22.20 35.31
C GLU A 40 36.43 20.89 35.69
N GLU A 41 37.14 19.77 35.69
CA GLU A 41 36.60 18.45 36.07
C GLU A 41 36.13 18.46 37.53
N TYR A 42 36.92 19.07 38.42
CA TYR A 42 36.55 19.25 39.81
C TYR A 42 35.28 20.09 39.96
N LEU A 43 35.19 21.24 39.27
CA LEU A 43 34.03 22.12 39.38
C LEU A 43 32.75 21.45 38.85
N ILE A 44 32.84 20.71 37.75
CA ILE A 44 31.72 19.96 37.18
C ILE A 44 31.25 18.87 38.15
N LYS A 45 32.17 18.19 38.84
CA LYS A 45 31.85 17.03 39.67
C LYS A 45 31.44 17.39 41.10
N TYR A 46 32.03 18.44 41.68
CA TYR A 46 31.93 18.72 43.12
C TYR A 46 31.38 20.12 43.46
N TYR A 47 31.32 21.05 42.49
CA TYR A 47 30.87 22.44 42.75
C TYR A 47 29.50 22.74 42.14
N TYR A 48 29.27 22.35 40.89
CA TYR A 48 28.01 22.61 40.19
C TYR A 48 27.02 21.45 40.32
N GLU A 49 25.75 21.77 40.49
CA GLU A 49 24.70 20.75 40.39
C GLU A 49 24.40 20.42 38.92
N PRO A 50 23.92 19.20 38.60
CA PRO A 50 23.58 18.81 37.23
C PRO A 50 22.61 19.77 36.52
N LYS A 51 21.71 20.42 37.27
CA LYS A 51 20.75 21.41 36.75
C LYS A 51 21.43 22.69 36.25
N ASP A 52 22.53 23.10 36.88
CA ASP A 52 23.29 24.30 36.54
C ASP A 52 24.14 24.11 35.27
N LEU A 53 24.36 22.86 34.89
CA LEU A 53 25.12 22.46 33.72
C LEU A 53 24.23 22.13 32.52
N LYS A 54 22.91 22.34 32.57
CA LYS A 54 22.03 22.05 31.44
C LYS A 54 22.18 23.07 30.32
N CYS A 55 22.20 22.59 29.08
CA CYS A 55 22.11 23.47 27.91
C CYS A 55 20.82 24.28 27.95
N SER A 56 20.89 25.57 27.64
CA SER A 56 19.71 26.44 27.59
C SER A 56 18.82 26.22 26.36
N TYR A 57 19.19 25.33 25.42
CA TYR A 57 18.34 25.03 24.27
C TYR A 57 17.31 23.98 24.65
N GLU A 58 16.02 24.30 24.50
CA GLU A 58 14.91 23.50 25.05
C GLU A 58 14.88 22.04 24.61
N LEU A 59 15.32 21.74 23.38
CA LEU A 59 15.36 20.38 22.84
C LEU A 59 16.73 19.71 23.00
N CYS A 60 17.66 20.30 23.75
CA CYS A 60 18.96 19.71 24.04
C CYS A 60 19.00 19.19 25.48
N GLU A 61 19.27 17.90 25.62
CA GLU A 61 19.52 17.26 26.92
C GLU A 61 21.01 17.27 27.32
N GLY A 62 21.86 17.90 26.50
CA GLY A 62 23.31 17.95 26.71
C GLY A 62 23.71 18.87 27.86
N THR A 63 24.86 18.56 28.47
CA THR A 63 25.50 19.39 29.47
C THR A 63 26.44 20.42 28.85
N VAL A 64 26.66 21.53 29.53
CA VAL A 64 27.54 22.61 29.10
C VAL A 64 28.90 22.48 29.78
N GLY A 65 29.97 22.77 29.04
CA GLY A 65 31.29 22.95 29.63
C GLY A 65 31.41 24.29 30.34
N LEU A 66 32.57 24.55 30.95
CA LEU A 66 32.83 25.81 31.63
C LEU A 66 33.57 26.80 30.73
N TYR A 67 33.42 28.09 31.02
CA TYR A 67 34.25 29.16 30.50
C TYR A 67 34.71 30.02 31.67
N ARG A 68 36.03 30.05 31.93
CA ARG A 68 36.62 30.73 33.09
C ARG A 68 35.94 30.30 34.42
N GLY A 69 35.67 29.00 34.54
CA GLY A 69 35.03 28.39 35.71
C GLY A 69 33.50 28.56 35.77
N LYS A 70 32.85 29.26 34.83
CA LYS A 70 31.39 29.46 34.82
C LYS A 70 30.70 28.61 33.74
N PRO A 71 29.51 28.02 33.98
CA PRO A 71 28.80 27.25 32.97
C PRO A 71 28.47 28.09 31.73
N LYS A 72 28.71 27.54 30.54
CA LYS A 72 28.29 28.15 29.27
C LYS A 72 26.76 28.09 29.14
N LYS A 73 26.17 28.98 28.35
CA LYS A 73 24.73 28.94 28.06
C LYS A 73 24.33 27.75 27.18
N TYR A 74 25.19 27.39 26.22
CA TYR A 74 24.91 26.33 25.26
C TYR A 74 26.05 25.31 25.24
N CYS A 75 25.72 24.03 25.01
CA CYS A 75 26.71 22.95 24.93
C CYS A 75 27.56 23.02 23.65
N SER A 76 27.07 23.67 22.60
CA SER A 76 27.75 23.84 21.31
C SER A 76 27.33 25.13 20.61
N SER A 77 28.15 25.58 19.64
CA SER A 77 27.80 26.71 18.76
C SER A 77 26.51 26.44 17.98
N SER A 78 26.26 25.18 17.60
CA SER A 78 25.01 24.77 16.95
C SER A 78 23.79 25.04 17.84
N CYS A 79 23.84 24.67 19.12
CA CYS A 79 22.76 24.98 20.06
C CYS A 79 22.59 26.49 20.30
N GLY A 80 23.68 27.25 20.27
CA GLY A 80 23.63 28.71 20.37
C GLY A 80 23.07 29.41 19.12
N SER A 81 23.21 28.81 17.93
CA SER A 81 22.69 29.35 16.68
C SER A 81 21.24 28.94 16.38
N LYS A 82 20.69 27.96 17.11
CA LYS A 82 19.31 27.50 16.92
C LYS A 82 18.33 28.55 17.43
N GLY A 83 17.36 28.90 16.60
CA GLY A 83 16.20 29.68 17.00
C GLY A 83 15.22 28.84 17.83
N GLU A 84 14.08 29.44 18.17
CA GLU A 84 13.01 28.75 18.90
C GLU A 84 12.51 27.50 18.16
N PRO A 85 12.30 26.37 18.86
CA PRO A 85 11.71 25.17 18.26
C PRO A 85 10.35 25.43 17.61
N LEU A 86 10.10 24.80 16.46
CA LEU A 86 8.79 24.84 15.81
C LEU A 86 7.81 23.88 16.49
N VAL A 87 6.53 24.21 16.48
CA VAL A 87 5.47 23.33 16.99
C VAL A 87 4.79 22.60 15.83
N CYS A 88 4.66 21.27 15.95
CA CYS A 88 4.01 20.46 14.94
C CYS A 88 2.49 20.70 14.90
N ILE A 89 1.93 20.99 13.72
CA ILE A 89 0.47 21.20 13.56
C ILE A 89 -0.37 19.94 13.86
N VAL A 90 0.24 18.75 13.85
CA VAL A 90 -0.49 17.47 13.97
C VAL A 90 -0.44 16.89 15.37
N CYS A 91 0.71 16.94 16.05
CA CYS A 91 0.89 16.35 17.37
C CYS A 91 1.30 17.37 18.44
N ASN A 92 1.44 18.65 18.08
CA ASN A 92 1.85 19.75 18.96
C ASN A 92 3.22 19.58 19.63
N SER A 93 4.02 18.58 19.23
CA SER A 93 5.39 18.43 19.72
C SER A 93 6.32 19.49 19.13
N LYS A 94 7.23 20.00 19.96
CA LYS A 94 8.31 20.90 19.54
C LYS A 94 9.38 20.12 18.74
N PHE A 95 9.91 20.71 17.67
CA PHE A 95 10.94 20.09 16.83
C PHE A 95 11.84 21.14 16.18
N ASP A 96 13.03 20.71 15.76
CA ASP A 96 14.02 21.57 15.11
C ASP A 96 13.93 21.48 13.57
N THR A 97 14.22 22.60 12.91
CA THR A 97 14.35 22.67 11.44
C THR A 97 15.59 21.94 10.91
N CYS A 98 16.61 21.72 11.75
CA CYS A 98 17.79 20.92 11.38
C CYS A 98 17.45 19.43 11.20
N THR A 99 16.52 18.89 11.99
CA THR A 99 16.05 17.50 11.85
C THR A 99 15.06 17.34 10.70
N ARG A 100 14.42 18.42 10.24
CA ARG A 100 13.48 18.37 9.12
C ARG A 100 13.40 19.70 8.35
N PRO A 101 14.03 19.80 7.16
CA PRO A 101 14.19 21.07 6.46
C PRO A 101 12.89 21.61 5.84
N HIS A 102 11.83 20.79 5.73
CA HIS A 102 10.56 21.18 5.12
C HIS A 102 9.69 22.04 6.04
N ARG A 103 10.09 23.31 6.19
CA ARG A 103 9.34 24.37 6.90
C ARG A 103 7.91 24.56 6.40
N LEU A 104 7.63 24.21 5.13
CA LEU A 104 6.32 24.42 4.49
C LEU A 104 5.16 23.69 5.18
N THR A 105 5.39 22.50 5.72
CA THR A 105 4.31 21.70 6.31
C THR A 105 4.20 21.85 7.83
N LYS A 106 5.21 22.44 8.49
CA LYS A 106 5.30 22.59 9.95
C LYS A 106 4.93 21.29 10.70
N THR A 107 5.47 20.15 10.25
CA THR A 107 5.27 18.84 10.89
C THR A 107 6.60 18.26 11.38
N CYS A 108 6.60 17.58 12.53
CA CYS A 108 7.84 17.07 13.15
C CYS A 108 8.40 15.81 12.50
N SER A 109 7.58 15.03 11.78
CA SER A 109 7.95 13.72 11.22
C SER A 109 7.21 13.39 9.94
N ASP A 110 7.69 12.38 9.20
CA ASP A 110 7.02 11.87 8.00
C ASP A 110 5.65 11.25 8.31
N THR A 111 5.50 10.67 9.50
CA THR A 111 4.21 10.19 10.00
C THR A 111 3.22 11.35 10.17
N CYS A 112 3.64 12.44 10.81
CA CYS A 112 2.80 13.64 10.97
C CYS A 112 2.50 14.31 9.63
N ALA A 113 3.45 14.40 8.70
CA ALA A 113 3.18 14.93 7.36
C ALA A 113 2.19 14.07 6.59
N SER A 114 2.30 12.75 6.67
CA SER A 114 1.36 11.82 6.04
C SER A 114 -0.04 11.97 6.62
N LYS A 115 -0.15 12.10 7.94
CA LYS A 115 -1.42 12.38 8.63
C LYS A 115 -2.00 13.73 8.21
N LEU A 116 -1.19 14.79 8.12
CA LEU A 116 -1.65 16.09 7.64
C LEU A 116 -2.17 16.02 6.19
N ARG A 117 -1.48 15.31 5.29
CA ARG A 117 -1.95 15.09 3.92
C ARG A 117 -3.29 14.36 3.91
N SER A 118 -3.41 13.28 4.67
CA SER A 118 -4.66 12.52 4.79
C SER A 118 -5.82 13.40 5.26
N ILE A 119 -5.63 14.19 6.33
CA ILE A 119 -6.65 15.11 6.84
C ILE A 119 -7.07 16.12 5.75
N LYS A 120 -6.10 16.72 5.05
CA LYS A 120 -6.38 17.66 3.97
C LYS A 120 -7.14 17.02 2.81
N THR A 121 -6.75 15.81 2.40
CA THR A 121 -7.46 15.06 1.34
C THR A 121 -8.89 14.73 1.76
N THR A 122 -9.11 14.29 3.00
CA THR A 122 -10.46 14.03 3.52
C THR A 122 -11.30 15.30 3.55
N ALA A 123 -10.75 16.42 4.00
CA ALA A 123 -11.44 17.71 4.01
C ALA A 123 -11.80 18.17 2.59
N TRP A 124 -10.86 18.05 1.65
CA TRP A 124 -11.08 18.37 0.23
C TRP A 124 -12.18 17.51 -0.39
N HIS A 125 -12.20 16.21 -0.13
CA HIS A 125 -13.33 15.37 -0.57
C HIS A 125 -14.64 15.81 0.12
N LYS A 126 -14.64 16.15 1.41
CA LYS A 126 -15.85 16.62 2.09
C LYS A 126 -16.40 17.92 1.49
N SER A 127 -15.55 18.82 0.99
CA SER A 127 -15.99 20.07 0.37
C SER A 127 -16.58 19.91 -1.04
N MET A 128 -16.41 18.75 -1.69
CA MET A 128 -16.93 18.51 -3.03
C MET A 128 -18.38 18.06 -3.01
N THR A 129 -19.15 18.48 -4.03
CA THR A 129 -20.50 17.96 -4.29
C THR A 129 -20.45 16.49 -4.70
N LYS A 130 -21.61 15.82 -4.73
CA LYS A 130 -21.70 14.43 -5.16
C LYS A 130 -21.27 14.26 -6.63
N GLU A 131 -21.73 15.13 -7.51
CA GLU A 131 -21.41 15.12 -8.94
C GLU A 131 -19.91 15.36 -9.19
N GLU A 132 -19.31 16.30 -8.46
CA GLU A 132 -17.86 16.54 -8.53
C GLU A 132 -17.05 15.32 -8.07
N LYS A 133 -17.54 14.61 -7.04
CA LYS A 133 -16.89 13.36 -6.58
C LYS A 133 -16.97 12.28 -7.63
N GLU A 134 -18.15 12.05 -8.20
CA GLU A 134 -18.36 11.04 -9.24
C GLU A 134 -17.44 11.29 -10.43
N THR A 135 -17.45 12.51 -10.97
CA THR A 135 -16.56 12.89 -12.09
C THR A 135 -15.08 12.77 -11.74
N HIS A 136 -14.68 13.08 -10.51
CA HIS A 136 -13.31 12.91 -10.03
C HIS A 136 -12.90 11.43 -9.97
N PHE A 137 -13.74 10.56 -9.40
CA PHE A 137 -13.47 9.13 -9.31
C PHE A 137 -13.47 8.47 -10.68
N ASP A 138 -14.35 8.86 -11.59
CA ASP A 138 -14.35 8.36 -12.97
C ASP A 138 -13.04 8.67 -13.69
N ARG A 139 -12.52 9.90 -13.55
CA ARG A 139 -11.20 10.27 -14.09
C ARG A 139 -10.08 9.40 -13.52
N ILE A 140 -10.11 9.11 -12.21
CA ILE A 140 -9.14 8.23 -11.56
C ILE A 140 -9.24 6.79 -12.10
N ILE A 141 -10.46 6.25 -12.20
CA ILE A 141 -10.71 4.89 -12.70
C ILE A 141 -10.19 4.76 -14.13
N VAL A 142 -10.55 5.68 -15.01
CA VAL A 142 -10.11 5.69 -16.42
C VAL A 142 -8.60 5.80 -16.53
N LYS A 143 -7.96 6.72 -15.78
CA LYS A 143 -6.50 6.87 -15.79
C LYS A 143 -5.80 5.61 -15.29
N THR A 144 -6.30 5.03 -14.20
CA THR A 144 -5.75 3.80 -13.61
C THR A 144 -5.86 2.62 -14.58
N ALA A 145 -7.00 2.45 -15.24
CA ALA A 145 -7.20 1.41 -16.24
C ALA A 145 -6.24 1.58 -17.43
N LYS A 146 -6.07 2.81 -17.95
CA LYS A 146 -5.10 3.11 -19.01
C LYS A 146 -3.67 2.77 -18.60
N THR A 147 -3.25 3.16 -17.40
CA THR A 147 -1.90 2.85 -16.88
C THR A 147 -1.69 1.35 -16.72
N ARG A 148 -2.68 0.61 -16.18
CA ARG A 148 -2.58 -0.85 -16.05
C ARG A 148 -2.44 -1.54 -17.39
N ARG A 149 -3.24 -1.15 -18.38
CA ARG A 149 -3.16 -1.69 -19.75
C ARG A 149 -1.79 -1.42 -20.37
N LYS A 150 -1.28 -0.19 -20.24
CA LYS A 150 0.06 0.18 -20.72
C LYS A 150 1.16 -0.67 -20.09
N ASN A 151 1.09 -0.86 -18.77
CA ASN A 151 2.12 -1.56 -18.00
C ASN A 151 1.91 -3.08 -17.94
N ARG A 152 0.82 -3.61 -18.53
CA ARG A 152 0.40 -5.02 -18.43
C ARG A 152 0.37 -5.54 -16.99
N THR A 153 -0.08 -4.70 -16.07
CA THR A 153 -0.14 -5.04 -14.63
C THR A 153 -1.55 -5.49 -14.25
N PRO A 154 -1.70 -6.62 -13.54
CA PRO A 154 -3.00 -7.08 -13.06
C PRO A 154 -3.56 -6.12 -12.01
N SER A 155 -4.84 -6.27 -11.69
CA SER A 155 -5.42 -5.56 -10.55
C SER A 155 -4.80 -6.07 -9.24
N TRP A 156 -4.68 -5.18 -8.24
CA TRP A 156 -3.99 -5.50 -6.98
C TRP A 156 -4.63 -6.65 -6.19
N ASN A 157 -5.91 -6.91 -6.43
CA ASN A 157 -6.75 -7.96 -5.84
C ASN A 157 -6.75 -9.26 -6.66
N SER A 158 -6.13 -9.28 -7.84
CA SER A 158 -6.10 -10.48 -8.70
C SER A 158 -5.42 -11.64 -7.97
N GLY A 159 -6.07 -12.81 -7.95
CA GLY A 159 -5.56 -14.04 -7.34
C GLY A 159 -5.55 -14.06 -5.80
N LYS A 160 -6.13 -13.06 -5.13
CA LYS A 160 -6.14 -12.98 -3.67
C LYS A 160 -7.51 -13.34 -3.09
N THR A 161 -7.53 -14.21 -2.08
CA THR A 161 -8.72 -14.62 -1.33
C THR A 161 -8.82 -13.86 0.01
N GLY A 162 -10.02 -13.79 0.59
CA GLY A 162 -10.24 -13.18 1.92
C GLY A 162 -10.11 -11.66 2.00
N ILE A 163 -9.99 -10.94 0.87
CA ILE A 163 -9.86 -9.48 0.85
C ILE A 163 -11.17 -8.77 1.26
N TYR A 164 -12.30 -9.31 0.83
CA TYR A 164 -13.59 -8.63 0.91
C TYR A 164 -14.38 -9.06 2.15
N SER A 165 -15.09 -8.10 2.75
CA SER A 165 -16.04 -8.40 3.82
C SER A 165 -17.21 -9.24 3.30
N LYS A 166 -17.89 -9.97 4.19
CA LYS A 166 -19.08 -10.75 3.85
C LYS A 166 -20.17 -9.89 3.20
N GLU A 167 -20.33 -8.65 3.67
CA GLU A 167 -21.28 -7.68 3.11
C GLU A 167 -20.92 -7.30 1.66
N THR A 168 -19.63 -7.03 1.39
CA THR A 168 -19.17 -6.74 0.03
C THR A 168 -19.36 -7.93 -0.91
N ILE A 169 -19.09 -9.15 -0.44
CA ILE A 169 -19.32 -10.37 -1.22
C ILE A 169 -20.81 -10.51 -1.57
N ALA A 170 -21.72 -10.23 -0.63
CA ALA A 170 -23.16 -10.25 -0.90
C ALA A 170 -23.57 -9.22 -1.95
N LYS A 171 -23.02 -8.00 -1.90
CA LYS A 171 -23.26 -6.96 -2.93
C LYS A 171 -22.76 -7.39 -4.31
N ILE A 172 -21.57 -8.00 -4.39
CA ILE A 172 -21.02 -8.54 -5.64
C ILE A 172 -21.96 -9.62 -6.20
N ARG A 173 -22.40 -10.57 -5.37
CA ARG A 173 -23.34 -11.63 -5.77
C ARG A 173 -24.66 -11.05 -6.30
N ALA A 174 -25.23 -10.07 -5.59
CA ALA A 174 -26.46 -9.41 -6.03
C ALA A 174 -26.30 -8.68 -7.37
N ALA A 175 -25.15 -8.06 -7.61
CA ALA A 175 -24.85 -7.44 -8.90
C ALA A 175 -24.71 -8.48 -10.03
N THR A 176 -24.06 -9.62 -9.76
CA THR A 176 -23.97 -10.74 -10.72
C THR A 176 -25.34 -11.28 -11.09
N LEU A 177 -26.26 -11.45 -10.12
CA LEU A 177 -27.63 -11.89 -10.39
C LEU A 177 -28.37 -10.92 -11.31
N LYS A 178 -28.28 -9.61 -11.05
CA LYS A 178 -28.87 -8.58 -11.93
C LYS A 178 -28.27 -8.62 -13.35
N GLN A 179 -26.98 -8.90 -13.47
CA GLN A 179 -26.33 -9.04 -14.77
C GLN A 179 -26.85 -10.25 -15.54
N MET A 180 -27.10 -11.36 -14.84
CA MET A 180 -27.72 -12.56 -15.40
C MET A 180 -29.15 -12.31 -15.86
N GLU A 181 -29.96 -11.64 -15.03
CA GLU A 181 -31.35 -11.25 -15.38
C GLU A 181 -31.39 -10.37 -16.64
N ASN A 182 -30.48 -9.39 -16.72
CA ASN A 182 -30.43 -8.46 -17.86
C ASN A 182 -29.71 -9.03 -19.08
N GLN A 183 -29.17 -10.25 -19.01
CA GLN A 183 -28.31 -10.87 -20.03
C GLN A 183 -27.17 -9.95 -20.53
N SER A 184 -26.70 -9.03 -19.67
CA SER A 184 -25.74 -8.00 -20.04
C SER A 184 -24.31 -8.53 -19.86
N PHE A 185 -23.93 -9.51 -20.69
CA PHE A 185 -22.59 -10.10 -20.65
C PHE A 185 -21.73 -9.58 -21.80
N GLN A 186 -20.45 -9.40 -21.53
CA GLN A 186 -19.48 -9.05 -22.56
C GLN A 186 -18.95 -10.32 -23.19
N LYS A 187 -19.33 -10.54 -24.45
CA LYS A 187 -18.80 -11.65 -25.26
C LYS A 187 -17.30 -11.57 -25.45
N THR A 188 -16.62 -12.71 -25.33
CA THR A 188 -15.22 -12.87 -25.73
C THR A 188 -15.06 -12.73 -27.25
N ASN A 189 -13.82 -12.67 -27.74
CA ASN A 189 -13.59 -12.59 -29.19
C ASN A 189 -14.02 -13.88 -29.91
N ILE A 190 -13.73 -15.04 -29.31
CA ILE A 190 -14.08 -16.36 -29.85
C ILE A 190 -15.60 -16.56 -29.90
N GLU A 191 -16.34 -16.18 -28.85
CA GLU A 191 -17.81 -16.20 -28.85
C GLU A 191 -18.40 -15.32 -29.97
N LYS A 192 -17.83 -14.13 -30.21
CA LYS A 192 -18.28 -13.26 -31.31
C LYS A 192 -18.05 -13.87 -32.69
N ILE A 193 -16.98 -14.64 -32.86
CA ILE A 193 -16.67 -15.30 -34.13
C ILE A 193 -17.70 -16.39 -34.40
N ILE A 194 -17.97 -17.24 -33.41
CA ILE A 194 -19.00 -18.29 -33.49
C ILE A 194 -20.38 -17.67 -33.70
N GLU A 195 -20.74 -16.64 -32.92
CA GLU A 195 -22.04 -15.98 -33.03
C GLU A 195 -22.29 -15.42 -34.43
N ARG A 196 -21.31 -14.73 -35.02
CA ARG A 196 -21.44 -14.19 -36.39
C ARG A 196 -21.69 -15.29 -37.41
N TYR A 197 -21.08 -16.46 -37.23
CA TYR A 197 -21.28 -17.59 -38.11
C TYR A 197 -22.68 -18.21 -37.92
N LEU A 198 -23.13 -18.41 -36.68
CA LEU A 198 -24.50 -18.87 -36.40
C LEU A 198 -25.55 -17.91 -36.99
N GLN A 199 -25.35 -16.59 -36.83
CA GLN A 199 -26.21 -15.57 -37.44
C GLN A 199 -26.19 -15.62 -38.97
N LYS A 200 -25.02 -15.75 -39.57
CA LYS A 200 -24.88 -15.83 -41.04
C LYS A 200 -25.65 -17.01 -41.63
N ASN A 201 -25.71 -18.13 -40.90
CA ASN A 201 -26.44 -19.33 -41.29
C ASN A 201 -27.89 -19.37 -40.80
N ASN A 202 -28.41 -18.28 -40.22
CA ASN A 202 -29.77 -18.19 -39.67
C ASN A 202 -30.11 -19.28 -38.64
N VAL A 203 -29.12 -19.71 -37.85
CA VAL A 203 -29.33 -20.71 -36.79
C VAL A 203 -30.05 -20.06 -35.60
N ASN A 204 -31.10 -20.70 -35.08
CA ASN A 204 -31.81 -20.24 -33.90
C ASN A 204 -31.04 -20.60 -32.62
N TYR A 205 -30.45 -19.60 -31.97
CA TYR A 205 -29.65 -19.81 -30.76
C TYR A 205 -30.07 -18.93 -29.58
N GLN A 206 -29.72 -19.37 -28.38
CA GLN A 206 -29.75 -18.59 -27.15
C GLN A 206 -28.33 -18.45 -26.62
N TYR A 207 -27.86 -17.22 -26.50
CA TYR A 207 -26.59 -16.92 -25.84
C TYR A 207 -26.74 -16.98 -24.31
N SER A 208 -25.70 -17.44 -23.61
CA SER A 208 -25.65 -17.51 -22.16
C SER A 208 -26.81 -18.32 -21.56
N PHE A 209 -26.96 -19.57 -22.01
CA PHE A 209 -27.97 -20.49 -21.50
C PHE A 209 -27.59 -20.97 -20.08
N ILE A 210 -28.53 -20.93 -19.14
CA ILE A 210 -28.31 -21.38 -17.76
C ILE A 210 -29.09 -22.67 -17.54
N LEU A 211 -28.38 -23.72 -17.12
CA LEU A 211 -28.92 -25.02 -16.79
C LEU A 211 -28.32 -25.49 -15.46
N GLU A 212 -29.17 -25.86 -14.50
CA GLU A 212 -28.77 -26.31 -13.16
C GLU A 212 -27.67 -25.47 -12.48
N LYS A 213 -27.82 -24.13 -12.52
CA LYS A 213 -26.86 -23.16 -11.96
C LYS A 213 -25.50 -23.13 -12.66
N ARG A 214 -25.36 -23.76 -13.82
CA ARG A 214 -24.20 -23.66 -14.72
C ARG A 214 -24.58 -22.83 -15.94
N GLN A 215 -23.65 -21.99 -16.40
CA GLN A 215 -23.82 -21.15 -17.58
C GLN A 215 -23.06 -21.78 -18.75
N TYR A 216 -23.70 -21.78 -19.92
CA TYR A 216 -23.18 -22.27 -21.19
C TYR A 216 -23.23 -21.18 -22.26
N ASP A 217 -22.30 -21.18 -23.21
CA ASP A 217 -22.13 -20.04 -24.14
C ASP A 217 -23.26 -19.93 -25.15
N PHE A 218 -23.58 -21.01 -25.87
CA PHE A 218 -24.67 -21.03 -26.85
C PHE A 218 -25.50 -22.30 -26.74
N LEU A 219 -26.82 -22.15 -26.74
CA LEU A 219 -27.78 -23.24 -26.97
C LEU A 219 -28.40 -23.06 -28.35
N LEU A 220 -28.22 -24.01 -29.25
CA LEU A 220 -28.94 -24.08 -30.52
C LEU A 220 -30.29 -24.76 -30.25
N LYS A 221 -31.35 -23.96 -30.21
CA LYS A 221 -32.65 -24.34 -29.64
C LYS A 221 -33.30 -25.50 -30.38
N ASP A 222 -33.16 -25.49 -31.69
CA ASP A 222 -33.86 -26.44 -32.57
C ASP A 222 -33.18 -27.83 -32.56
N HIS A 223 -31.94 -27.92 -32.06
CA HIS A 223 -31.10 -29.13 -32.12
C HIS A 223 -30.76 -29.72 -30.74
N ASN A 224 -31.24 -29.11 -29.65
CA ASN A 224 -30.81 -29.45 -28.27
C ASN A 224 -29.27 -29.55 -28.15
N LEU A 225 -28.57 -28.65 -28.84
CA LEU A 225 -27.12 -28.67 -28.95
C LEU A 225 -26.53 -27.46 -28.23
N ILE A 226 -25.57 -27.70 -27.35
CA ILE A 226 -24.81 -26.68 -26.62
C ILE A 226 -23.42 -26.55 -27.24
N ILE A 227 -23.00 -25.32 -27.50
CA ILE A 227 -21.64 -24.97 -27.92
C ILE A 227 -20.95 -24.18 -26.81
N GLU A 228 -19.74 -24.61 -26.45
CA GLU A 228 -18.81 -23.90 -25.55
C GLU A 228 -17.58 -23.41 -26.32
N CYS A 229 -17.14 -22.20 -26.04
CA CYS A 229 -15.95 -21.56 -26.61
C CYS A 229 -14.85 -21.49 -25.54
N ASP A 230 -13.93 -22.45 -25.55
CA ASP A 230 -12.93 -22.60 -24.50
C ASP A 230 -11.67 -21.79 -24.76
N GLY A 231 -11.40 -20.81 -23.89
CA GLY A 231 -10.10 -20.14 -23.85
C GLY A 231 -8.97 -21.11 -23.47
N ASP A 232 -7.92 -21.19 -24.29
CA ASP A 232 -6.86 -22.22 -24.16
C ASP A 232 -6.15 -22.17 -22.80
N TYR A 233 -5.89 -20.96 -22.30
CA TYR A 233 -5.27 -20.74 -20.99
C TYR A 233 -6.19 -21.12 -19.83
N TRP A 234 -7.48 -20.79 -19.92
CA TRP A 234 -8.41 -20.96 -18.80
C TRP A 234 -8.86 -22.40 -18.62
N HIS A 235 -9.11 -23.09 -19.74
CA HIS A 235 -9.57 -24.47 -19.78
C HIS A 235 -8.42 -25.48 -19.98
N ALA A 236 -7.17 -24.99 -20.00
CA ALA A 236 -5.96 -25.77 -20.12
C ALA A 236 -5.97 -26.70 -21.34
N ASN A 237 -6.02 -26.11 -22.53
CA ASN A 237 -5.91 -26.85 -23.79
C ASN A 237 -4.67 -27.75 -23.75
N PRO A 238 -4.81 -29.08 -23.88
CA PRO A 238 -3.69 -30.02 -23.79
C PRO A 238 -2.54 -29.74 -24.78
N LYS A 239 -2.84 -29.09 -25.91
CA LYS A 239 -1.85 -28.67 -26.91
C LYS A 239 -0.81 -27.69 -26.33
N PHE A 240 -1.24 -26.81 -25.44
CA PHE A 240 -0.39 -25.76 -24.85
C PHE A 240 -0.09 -25.99 -23.36
N TYR A 241 -0.96 -26.70 -22.65
CA TYR A 241 -0.88 -26.98 -21.22
C TYR A 241 -0.93 -28.49 -20.94
N PRO A 242 0.07 -29.27 -21.40
CA PRO A 242 0.12 -30.71 -21.15
C PRO A 242 0.26 -31.06 -19.66
N ASN A 243 0.82 -30.13 -18.88
CA ASN A 243 0.92 -30.22 -17.42
C ASN A 243 0.15 -29.04 -16.80
N PRO A 244 -1.17 -29.18 -16.59
CA PRO A 244 -1.99 -28.10 -16.04
C PRO A 244 -1.62 -27.76 -14.59
N GLN A 245 -1.80 -26.50 -14.23
CA GLN A 245 -1.66 -26.01 -12.85
C GLN A 245 -2.80 -26.56 -11.96
N ASP A 246 -2.62 -26.59 -10.64
CA ASP A 246 -3.62 -27.12 -9.71
C ASP A 246 -5.03 -26.53 -9.92
N TRP A 247 -5.11 -25.20 -10.11
CA TRP A 247 -6.38 -24.52 -10.35
C TRP A 247 -6.98 -24.85 -11.74
N GLN A 248 -6.15 -25.18 -12.73
CA GLN A 248 -6.61 -25.65 -14.04
C GLN A 248 -7.13 -27.10 -13.94
N ILE A 249 -6.51 -27.94 -13.10
CA ILE A 249 -7.01 -29.29 -12.82
C ILE A 249 -8.41 -29.24 -12.19
N GLU A 250 -8.63 -28.34 -11.23
CA GLU A 250 -9.97 -28.10 -10.67
C GLU A 250 -10.95 -27.60 -11.73
N ARG A 251 -10.51 -26.72 -12.64
CA ARG A 251 -11.34 -26.23 -13.74
C ARG A 251 -11.77 -27.36 -14.68
N ILE A 252 -10.85 -28.25 -15.06
CA ILE A 252 -11.15 -29.40 -15.92
C ILE A 252 -12.22 -30.29 -15.28
N LYS A 253 -12.16 -30.52 -13.96
CA LYS A 253 -13.20 -31.28 -13.24
C LYS A 253 -14.57 -30.59 -13.34
N ILE A 254 -14.61 -29.27 -13.17
CA ILE A 254 -15.85 -28.48 -13.30
C ILE A 254 -16.40 -28.57 -14.73
N ASP A 255 -15.54 -28.54 -15.75
CA ASP A 255 -15.97 -28.67 -17.15
C ASP A 255 -16.54 -30.06 -17.45
N GLN A 256 -15.95 -31.11 -16.87
CA GLN A 256 -16.50 -32.48 -16.94
C GLN A 256 -17.87 -32.57 -16.27
N GLU A 257 -18.05 -31.97 -15.08
CA GLU A 257 -19.36 -31.89 -14.43
C GLU A 257 -20.39 -31.17 -15.31
N LYS A 258 -20.01 -30.05 -15.95
CA LYS A 258 -20.89 -29.34 -16.89
C LYS A 258 -21.31 -30.22 -18.06
N ASN A 259 -20.40 -31.03 -18.59
CA ASN A 259 -20.71 -31.93 -19.70
C ASN A 259 -21.74 -32.98 -19.27
N GLU A 260 -21.58 -33.57 -18.09
CA GLU A 260 -22.53 -34.57 -17.57
C GLU A 260 -23.89 -33.94 -17.25
N ILE A 261 -23.94 -32.74 -16.69
CA ILE A 261 -25.20 -32.00 -16.48
C ILE A 261 -25.93 -31.78 -17.80
N ALA A 262 -25.24 -31.33 -18.85
CA ALA A 262 -25.83 -31.11 -20.17
C ALA A 262 -26.41 -32.41 -20.74
N LYS A 263 -25.62 -33.50 -20.74
CA LYS A 263 -26.05 -34.81 -21.23
C LYS A 263 -27.24 -35.36 -20.45
N ASN A 264 -27.22 -35.28 -19.12
CA ASN A 264 -28.30 -35.75 -18.25
C ASN A 264 -29.62 -35.01 -18.49
N ASN A 265 -29.54 -33.76 -18.96
CA ASN A 265 -30.69 -32.95 -19.35
C ASN A 265 -31.05 -33.09 -20.84
N GLY A 266 -30.48 -34.06 -21.56
CA GLY A 266 -30.81 -34.36 -22.95
C GLY A 266 -30.14 -33.45 -23.99
N TYR A 267 -29.14 -32.67 -23.59
CA TYR A 267 -28.38 -31.82 -24.52
C TYR A 267 -27.12 -32.52 -25.01
N GLN A 268 -26.85 -32.39 -26.31
CA GLN A 268 -25.52 -32.63 -26.84
C GLN A 268 -24.63 -31.43 -26.51
N ILE A 269 -23.37 -31.65 -26.18
CA ILE A 269 -22.42 -30.58 -25.86
C ILE A 269 -21.14 -30.73 -26.66
N PHE A 270 -20.74 -29.66 -27.34
CA PHE A 270 -19.49 -29.58 -28.10
C PHE A 270 -18.70 -28.37 -27.65
N ARG A 271 -17.40 -28.56 -27.45
CA ARG A 271 -16.47 -27.51 -27.01
C ARG A 271 -15.43 -27.27 -28.09
N PHE A 272 -15.22 -26.01 -28.43
CA PHE A 272 -14.21 -25.61 -29.40
C PHE A 272 -13.13 -24.79 -28.69
N TRP A 273 -11.87 -25.16 -28.91
CA TRP A 273 -10.73 -24.44 -28.35
C TRP A 273 -10.54 -23.09 -29.03
N GLU A 274 -10.00 -22.12 -28.28
CA GLU A 274 -9.66 -20.79 -28.79
C GLU A 274 -8.73 -20.87 -30.01
N ASP A 275 -7.72 -21.73 -29.97
CA ASP A 275 -6.82 -21.98 -31.11
C ASP A 275 -7.57 -22.48 -32.35
N ASP A 276 -8.54 -23.38 -32.20
CA ASP A 276 -9.33 -23.88 -33.33
C ASP A 276 -10.21 -22.77 -33.92
N ILE A 277 -10.86 -21.97 -33.07
CA ILE A 277 -11.73 -20.87 -33.50
C ILE A 277 -10.94 -19.76 -34.20
N LEU A 278 -9.73 -19.46 -33.73
CA LEU A 278 -8.91 -18.36 -34.26
C LEU A 278 -8.05 -18.77 -35.45
N ASN A 279 -7.49 -19.98 -35.45
CA ASN A 279 -6.48 -20.42 -36.41
C ASN A 279 -6.96 -21.50 -37.37
N ASN A 280 -8.08 -22.20 -37.07
CA ASN A 280 -8.62 -23.25 -37.91
C ASN A 280 -10.16 -23.17 -38.04
N PHE A 281 -10.67 -21.96 -38.30
CA PHE A 281 -12.11 -21.72 -38.21
C PHE A 281 -12.93 -22.51 -39.24
N GLU A 282 -12.37 -22.84 -40.41
CA GLU A 282 -13.08 -23.68 -41.41
C GLU A 282 -13.38 -25.09 -40.88
N TYR A 283 -12.47 -25.68 -40.09
CA TYR A 283 -12.73 -26.94 -39.41
C TYR A 283 -13.87 -26.81 -38.39
N VAL A 284 -13.88 -25.72 -37.62
CA VAL A 284 -14.95 -25.48 -36.64
C VAL A 284 -16.30 -25.36 -37.34
N LYS A 285 -16.36 -24.66 -38.48
CA LYS A 285 -17.57 -24.56 -39.30
C LYS A 285 -18.04 -25.91 -39.79
N SER A 286 -17.15 -26.73 -40.37
CA SER A 286 -17.54 -28.04 -40.89
C SER A 286 -18.14 -28.92 -39.80
N VAL A 287 -17.55 -28.90 -38.60
CA VAL A 287 -18.10 -29.64 -37.45
C VAL A 287 -19.48 -29.11 -37.05
N ILE A 288 -19.68 -27.79 -36.99
CA ILE A 288 -21.00 -27.21 -36.66
C ILE A 288 -22.02 -27.58 -37.74
N ASP A 289 -21.69 -27.46 -39.02
CA ASP A 289 -22.58 -27.81 -40.13
C ASP A 289 -22.96 -29.30 -40.09
N ASP A 290 -22.01 -30.20 -39.83
CA ASP A 290 -22.27 -31.64 -39.68
C ASP A 290 -23.22 -31.94 -38.50
N LEU A 291 -23.05 -31.24 -37.38
CA LEU A 291 -23.91 -31.38 -36.22
C LEU A 291 -25.34 -30.91 -36.50
N LEU A 292 -25.48 -29.78 -37.19
CA LEU A 292 -26.77 -29.24 -37.62
C LEU A 292 -27.47 -30.16 -38.64
N ALA A 293 -26.72 -30.93 -39.43
CA ALA A 293 -27.27 -31.87 -40.41
C ALA A 293 -27.70 -33.22 -39.82
N THR A 294 -27.17 -33.60 -38.65
CA THR A 294 -27.40 -34.92 -38.03
C THR A 294 -28.58 -34.94 -37.04
N THR A 295 -29.16 -33.78 -36.72
CA THR A 295 -30.31 -33.61 -35.80
C THR A 295 -31.55 -33.17 -36.55
#